data_AF-A0A1X7UYM0-F1
#
_entry.id   AF-A0A1X7UYM0-F1
#
_cell.length_a   1.000
_cell.length_b   1.000
_cell.length_c   1.000
_cell.angle_alpha   90.00
_cell.angle_beta   90.00
_cell.angle_gamma   90.00
#
_symmetry.space_group_name_H-M   'P 1'
#
loop_
_entity.id
_entity.type
_entity.pdbx_description
1 polymer ?
#
loop_
_entity_poly.entity_id
_entity_poly.type
_entity_poly.pdbx_seq_one_letter_code
_entity_poly.pdbx_strand_id
1 'polypeptide(L)'
;MHVWDEAKSILFDTETIGTINGVSGYMEKFSVFIGVALGELILGHSDNLSKSLQSKVLTAAQGQHQAELTVKTLESLRNDDDASFNLFLDAVLFKAEQCDVDPPVLPRKRIRPMRYDEGSEPTEYKTPKDMYQVSYFEALDLVIEAIKKRFDQPGYQIYQNLQELLMKCVTRQCYDLEFQNVCKFYGSDIKPTCLKVQHQLLHSAFREKPIDDIDIQSVFLYIRSQG
;
A
#
# COMPACT_ATOMS: atom_id res chain seq x y z
N MET A 1 15.53 -28.50 3.35
CA MET A 1 15.05 -29.89 3.27
C MET A 1 14.68 -30.53 4.63
N HIS A 2 15.25 -30.12 5.77
CA HIS A 2 15.00 -30.76 7.08
C HIS A 2 13.57 -30.61 7.66
N VAL A 3 12.90 -29.49 7.38
CA VAL A 3 11.62 -29.13 8.04
C VAL A 3 10.45 -30.03 7.62
N TRP A 4 10.39 -30.41 6.34
CA TRP A 4 9.30 -31.23 5.83
C TRP A 4 9.39 -32.67 6.32
N ASP A 5 10.60 -33.22 6.39
CA ASP A 5 10.84 -34.58 6.89
C ASP A 5 10.61 -34.68 8.40
N GLU A 6 11.00 -33.64 9.14
CA GLU A 6 10.71 -33.51 10.57
C GLU A 6 9.20 -33.41 10.82
N ALA A 7 8.47 -32.59 10.06
CA ALA A 7 7.01 -32.49 10.17
C ALA A 7 6.31 -33.83 9.87
N LYS A 8 6.77 -34.57 8.86
CA LYS A 8 6.25 -35.92 8.54
C LYS A 8 6.57 -36.94 9.63
N SER A 9 7.70 -36.82 10.33
CA SER A 9 8.08 -37.76 11.39
C SER A 9 7.19 -37.68 12.64
N ILE A 10 6.50 -36.55 12.84
CA ILE A 10 5.64 -36.29 13.99
C ILE A 10 4.16 -36.65 13.70
N LEU A 11 3.79 -36.74 12.42
CA LEU A 11 2.41 -36.94 11.97
C LEU A 11 2.17 -38.39 11.54
N PHE A 12 0.99 -38.93 11.88
CA PHE A 12 0.62 -40.32 11.60
C PHE A 12 -0.56 -40.44 10.62
N ASP A 13 -1.24 -39.34 10.31
CA ASP A 13 -2.42 -39.33 9.45
C ASP A 13 -2.03 -39.19 7.97
N THR A 14 -2.57 -40.07 7.14
CA THR A 14 -2.21 -40.15 5.72
C THR A 14 -2.65 -38.90 4.94
N GLU A 15 -3.71 -38.21 5.41
CA GLU A 15 -4.25 -37.00 4.79
C GLU A 15 -3.32 -35.79 4.98
N THR A 16 -2.87 -35.50 6.21
CA THR A 16 -1.93 -34.39 6.44
C THR A 16 -0.57 -34.67 5.80
N ILE A 17 -0.09 -35.92 5.81
CA ILE A 17 1.13 -36.30 5.07
C ILE A 17 0.96 -36.04 3.56
N GLY A 18 -0.19 -36.40 2.99
CA GLY A 18 -0.54 -36.10 1.60
C GLY A 18 -0.54 -34.60 1.31
N THR A 19 -1.10 -33.80 2.23
CA THR A 19 -1.13 -32.33 2.14
C THR A 19 0.27 -31.73 2.20
N ILE A 20 1.12 -32.20 3.13
CA ILE A 20 2.51 -31.76 3.27
C ILE A 20 3.29 -32.06 1.98
N ASN A 21 3.13 -33.25 1.42
CA ASN A 21 3.77 -33.60 0.14
C ASN A 21 3.31 -32.68 -0.99
N GLY A 22 2.01 -32.38 -1.05
CA GLY A 22 1.46 -31.43 -2.00
C GLY A 22 2.09 -30.04 -1.85
N VAL A 23 2.10 -29.49 -0.64
CA VAL A 23 2.66 -28.15 -0.36
C VAL A 23 4.17 -28.11 -0.61
N SER A 24 4.94 -29.12 -0.18
CA SER A 24 6.39 -29.23 -0.45
C SER A 24 6.66 -29.15 -1.95
N GLY A 25 5.96 -29.96 -2.75
CA GLY A 25 6.11 -29.96 -4.21
C GLY A 25 5.60 -28.68 -4.89
N TYR A 26 4.80 -27.84 -4.22
CA TYR A 26 4.49 -26.49 -4.70
C TYR A 26 5.58 -25.48 -4.34
N MET A 27 6.19 -25.60 -3.16
CA MET A 27 7.26 -24.71 -2.69
C MET A 27 8.56 -24.88 -3.48
N GLU A 28 8.77 -26.06 -4.07
CA GLU A 28 9.88 -26.34 -4.99
C GLU A 28 9.72 -25.66 -6.35
N LYS A 29 8.52 -25.15 -6.70
CA LYS A 29 8.28 -24.51 -8.01
C LYS A 29 8.75 -23.07 -8.02
N PHE A 30 9.52 -22.71 -9.04
CA PHE A 30 9.96 -21.33 -9.28
C PHE A 30 8.80 -20.31 -9.27
N SER A 31 7.65 -20.67 -9.84
CA SER A 31 6.48 -19.78 -9.90
C SER A 31 5.98 -19.34 -8.53
N VAL A 32 6.08 -20.21 -7.51
CA VAL A 32 5.72 -19.86 -6.14
C VAL A 32 6.83 -19.00 -5.54
N PHE A 33 8.09 -19.40 -5.73
CA PHE A 33 9.25 -18.70 -5.19
C PHE A 33 9.33 -17.23 -5.65
N ILE A 34 9.24 -16.97 -6.96
CA ILE A 34 9.25 -15.60 -7.49
C ILE A 34 8.02 -14.80 -7.06
N GLY A 35 6.86 -15.44 -6.91
CA GLY A 35 5.66 -14.81 -6.40
C GLY A 35 5.80 -14.36 -4.94
N VAL A 36 6.43 -15.19 -4.09
CA VAL A 36 6.75 -14.84 -2.71
C VAL A 36 7.78 -13.71 -2.66
N ALA A 37 8.83 -13.76 -3.47
CA ALA A 37 9.84 -12.69 -3.53
C ALA A 37 9.26 -11.35 -4.00
N LEU A 38 8.36 -11.39 -4.99
CA LEU A 38 7.63 -10.21 -5.44
C LEU A 38 6.69 -9.68 -4.36
N GLY A 39 5.99 -10.59 -3.67
CA GLY A 39 5.18 -10.26 -2.50
C GLY A 39 5.99 -9.59 -1.40
N GLU A 40 7.17 -10.12 -1.06
CA GLU A 40 8.09 -9.54 -0.08
C GLU A 40 8.51 -8.11 -0.47
N LEU A 41 8.91 -7.91 -1.73
CA LEU A 41 9.29 -6.59 -2.25
C LEU A 41 8.15 -5.58 -2.09
N ILE A 42 6.95 -5.93 -2.57
CA ILE A 42 5.78 -5.06 -2.56
C ILE A 42 5.30 -4.80 -1.13
N LEU A 43 5.14 -5.86 -0.34
CA LEU A 43 4.68 -5.78 1.04
C LEU A 43 5.68 -5.04 1.92
N GLY A 44 6.99 -5.15 1.67
CA GLY A 44 8.00 -4.36 2.36
C GLY A 44 7.73 -2.86 2.29
N HIS A 45 7.34 -2.35 1.11
CA HIS A 45 6.97 -0.94 0.95
C HIS A 45 5.61 -0.61 1.57
N SER A 46 4.59 -1.43 1.33
CA SER A 46 3.24 -1.15 1.85
C SER A 46 3.11 -1.33 3.37
N ASP A 47 3.85 -2.26 3.97
CA ASP A 47 3.86 -2.50 5.41
C ASP A 47 4.58 -1.37 6.15
N ASN A 48 5.65 -0.83 5.56
CA ASN A 48 6.30 0.36 6.10
C ASN A 48 5.33 1.54 6.11
N LEU A 49 4.60 1.77 5.02
CA LEU A 49 3.53 2.77 4.98
C LEU A 49 2.47 2.48 6.05
N SER A 50 1.97 1.25 6.14
CA SER A 50 0.96 0.84 7.12
C SER A 50 1.41 1.12 8.55
N LYS A 51 2.65 0.76 8.91
CA LYS A 51 3.24 1.03 10.23
C LYS A 51 3.32 2.53 10.51
N SER A 52 3.73 3.34 9.54
CA SER A 52 3.78 4.79 9.70
C SER A 52 2.39 5.38 9.94
N LEU A 53 1.38 4.93 9.19
CA LEU A 53 -0.02 5.38 9.31
C LEU A 53 -0.67 5.01 10.65
N GLN A 54 -0.19 3.98 11.33
CA GLN A 54 -0.69 3.58 12.65
C GLN A 54 -0.18 4.47 13.80
N SER A 55 0.71 5.42 13.51
CA SER A 55 1.21 6.36 14.52
C SER A 55 0.10 7.28 15.04
N LYS A 56 -0.03 7.37 16.37
CA LYS A 56 -1.05 8.21 17.05
C LYS A 56 -0.87 9.71 16.85
N VAL A 57 0.34 10.13 16.44
CA VAL A 57 0.69 11.54 16.26
C VAL A 57 0.69 11.97 14.79
N LEU A 58 0.47 11.04 13.86
CA LEU A 58 0.51 11.33 12.43
C LEU A 58 -0.71 12.15 12.00
N THR A 59 -0.45 13.20 11.23
CA THR A 59 -1.51 14.00 10.61
C THR A 59 -2.01 13.39 9.31
N ALA A 60 -3.21 13.76 8.88
CA ALA A 60 -3.75 13.36 7.57
C ALA A 60 -2.81 13.78 6.43
N ALA A 61 -2.32 15.02 6.47
CA ALA A 61 -1.38 15.55 5.47
C ALA A 61 -0.03 14.79 5.47
N GLN A 62 0.49 14.42 6.64
CA GLN A 62 1.69 13.59 6.74
C GLN A 62 1.45 12.18 6.20
N GLY A 63 0.30 11.59 6.47
CA GLY A 63 -0.10 10.28 5.94
C GLY A 63 -0.21 10.30 4.41
N GLN A 64 -0.84 11.34 3.84
CA GLN A 64 -0.89 11.60 2.41
C GLN A 64 0.52 11.65 1.81
N HIS A 65 1.40 12.45 2.41
CA HIS A 65 2.77 12.61 1.94
C HIS A 65 3.56 11.29 1.98
N GLN A 66 3.42 10.49 3.04
CA GLN A 66 4.05 9.18 3.13
C GLN A 66 3.55 8.21 2.05
N ALA A 67 2.24 8.24 1.75
CA ALA A 67 1.68 7.45 0.66
C ALA A 67 2.26 7.89 -0.69
N GLU A 68 2.38 9.19 -0.96
CA GLU A 68 3.00 9.73 -2.18
C GLU A 68 4.47 9.31 -2.33
N LEU A 69 5.26 9.35 -1.25
CA LEU A 69 6.65 8.89 -1.29
C LEU A 69 6.74 7.37 -1.56
N THR A 70 5.83 6.59 -0.99
CA THR A 70 5.74 5.14 -1.23
C THR A 70 5.40 4.87 -2.69
N VAL A 71 4.42 5.58 -3.25
CA VAL A 71 4.04 5.51 -4.66
C VAL A 71 5.21 5.87 -5.56
N LYS A 72 5.92 6.98 -5.31
CA LYS A 72 7.10 7.37 -6.10
C LYS A 72 8.19 6.30 -6.10
N THR A 73 8.39 5.65 -4.95
CA THR A 73 9.35 4.54 -4.82
C THR A 73 8.92 3.35 -5.69
N LEU A 74 7.66 2.92 -5.60
CA LEU A 74 7.13 1.83 -6.44
C LEU A 74 7.13 2.18 -7.94
N GLU A 75 6.82 3.43 -8.30
CA GLU A 75 6.89 3.92 -9.68
C GLU A 75 8.33 3.90 -10.21
N SER A 76 9.32 4.18 -9.36
CA SER A 76 10.73 4.07 -9.78
C SER A 76 11.12 2.63 -10.11
N LEU A 77 10.67 1.64 -9.31
CA LEU A 77 10.88 0.22 -9.61
C LEU A 77 10.20 -0.21 -10.91
N ARG A 78 9.10 0.44 -11.26
CA ARG A 78 8.31 0.15 -12.46
C ARG A 78 8.89 0.79 -13.73
N ASN A 79 9.42 2.01 -13.65
CA ASN A 79 9.73 2.85 -14.81
C ASN A 79 11.21 2.83 -15.22
N ASP A 80 12.05 2.05 -14.56
CA ASP A 80 13.50 2.01 -14.76
C ASP A 80 13.91 1.07 -15.91
N ASP A 81 13.38 1.28 -17.13
CA ASP A 81 13.77 0.62 -18.39
C ASP A 81 14.24 -0.85 -18.24
N ASP A 82 13.43 -1.67 -17.56
CA ASP A 82 13.69 -3.07 -17.18
C ASP A 82 14.89 -3.34 -16.24
N ALA A 83 15.73 -2.37 -15.90
CA ALA A 83 16.89 -2.53 -15.04
C ALA A 83 16.50 -3.01 -13.63
N SER A 84 15.49 -2.38 -13.02
CA SER A 84 14.94 -2.80 -11.72
C SER A 84 14.36 -4.23 -11.75
N PHE A 85 13.69 -4.61 -12.84
CA PHE A 85 13.19 -5.98 -13.01
C PHE A 85 14.33 -6.99 -13.18
N ASN A 86 15.35 -6.68 -13.98
CA ASN A 86 16.49 -7.55 -14.19
C ASN A 86 17.25 -7.79 -12.88
N LEU A 87 17.50 -6.74 -12.10
CA LEU A 87 18.15 -6.84 -10.80
C LEU A 87 17.33 -7.69 -9.80
N PHE A 88 16.01 -7.51 -9.79
CA PHE A 88 15.11 -8.36 -9.02
C PHE A 88 15.20 -9.82 -9.46
N LEU A 89 15.10 -10.10 -10.76
CA LEU A 89 15.12 -11.45 -11.30
C LEU A 89 16.45 -12.16 -11.02
N ASP A 90 17.58 -11.47 -11.19
CA ASP A 90 18.91 -12.00 -10.91
C ASP A 90 19.05 -12.39 -9.43
N ALA A 91 18.57 -11.53 -8.52
CA ALA A 91 18.56 -11.81 -7.09
C ALA A 91 17.67 -13.02 -6.74
N VAL A 92 16.51 -13.15 -7.40
CA VAL A 92 15.60 -14.29 -7.22
C VAL A 92 16.23 -15.58 -7.74
N LEU A 93 16.84 -15.56 -8.92
CA LEU A 93 17.50 -16.73 -9.51
C LEU A 93 18.65 -17.20 -8.61
N PHE A 94 19.48 -16.28 -8.13
CA PHE A 94 20.57 -16.59 -7.20
C PHE A 94 20.06 -17.24 -5.90
N LYS A 95 18.97 -16.74 -5.32
CA LYS A 95 18.36 -17.36 -4.12
C LYS A 95 17.70 -18.70 -4.44
N ALA A 96 17.08 -18.85 -5.60
CA ALA A 96 16.44 -20.10 -6.03
C ALA A 96 17.47 -21.24 -6.14
N GLU A 97 18.64 -20.97 -6.70
CA GLU A 97 19.76 -21.93 -6.76
C GLU A 97 20.22 -22.38 -5.35
N GLN A 98 20.25 -21.47 -4.38
CA GLN A 98 20.60 -21.81 -3.00
C GLN A 98 19.53 -22.64 -2.28
N CYS A 99 18.29 -22.53 -2.71
CA CYS A 99 17.14 -23.20 -2.09
C CYS A 99 16.73 -24.50 -2.80
N ASP A 100 17.48 -24.93 -3.83
CA ASP A 100 17.19 -26.12 -4.64
C ASP A 100 15.77 -26.06 -5.26
N VAL A 101 15.38 -24.86 -5.70
CA VAL A 101 14.10 -24.61 -6.37
C VAL A 101 14.26 -24.96 -7.86
N ASP A 102 13.21 -25.53 -8.45
CA ASP A 102 13.17 -25.84 -9.87
C ASP A 102 13.50 -24.60 -10.73
N PRO A 103 14.11 -24.75 -11.92
CA PRO A 103 14.35 -23.64 -12.82
C PRO A 103 13.03 -23.02 -13.33
N PRO A 104 13.04 -21.76 -13.80
CA PRO A 104 11.87 -21.13 -14.39
C PRO A 104 11.41 -21.87 -15.66
N VAL A 105 10.15 -22.29 -15.70
CA VAL A 105 9.55 -22.99 -16.84
C VAL A 105 8.28 -22.28 -17.30
N LEU A 106 8.05 -22.24 -18.62
CA LEU A 106 6.79 -21.75 -19.17
C LEU A 106 5.62 -22.69 -18.79
N PRO A 107 4.45 -22.15 -18.40
CA PRO A 107 3.27 -22.96 -18.16
C PRO A 107 2.92 -23.81 -19.38
N ARG A 108 2.49 -25.05 -19.14
CA ARG A 108 2.06 -25.94 -20.22
C ARG A 108 0.89 -25.30 -20.97
N LYS A 109 0.99 -25.23 -22.30
CA LYS A 109 -0.07 -24.69 -23.16
C LYS A 109 -1.39 -25.42 -22.87
N ARG A 110 -2.36 -24.70 -22.31
CA ARG A 110 -3.73 -25.22 -22.17
C ARG A 110 -4.36 -25.23 -23.55
N ILE A 111 -4.58 -26.40 -24.10
CA ILE A 111 -5.39 -26.58 -25.31
C ILE A 111 -6.83 -26.25 -24.90
N ARG A 112 -7.39 -25.16 -25.44
CA ARG A 112 -8.81 -24.85 -25.22
C ARG A 112 -9.64 -25.95 -25.87
N PRO A 113 -10.68 -26.48 -25.19
CA PRO A 113 -11.61 -27.37 -25.85
C PRO A 113 -12.23 -26.67 -27.06
N MET A 114 -12.20 -27.33 -28.22
CA MET A 114 -12.58 -26.79 -29.54
C MET A 114 -13.96 -26.10 -29.58
N ARG A 115 -14.85 -26.39 -28.63
CA ARG A 115 -16.18 -25.77 -28.51
C ARG A 115 -16.15 -24.31 -28.01
N TYR A 116 -15.01 -23.85 -27.50
CA TYR A 116 -14.80 -22.51 -26.93
C TYR A 116 -13.70 -21.73 -27.67
N ASP A 117 -13.35 -22.16 -28.88
CA ASP A 117 -12.34 -21.48 -29.70
C ASP A 117 -12.99 -20.31 -30.44
N GLU A 118 -13.09 -19.16 -29.77
CA GLU A 118 -13.64 -17.91 -30.33
C GLU A 118 -12.64 -17.16 -31.25
N GLY A 119 -11.59 -17.84 -31.73
CA GLY A 119 -10.64 -17.27 -32.70
C GLY A 119 -9.68 -16.22 -32.14
N SER A 120 -9.61 -16.06 -30.82
CA SER A 120 -8.59 -15.23 -30.17
C SER A 120 -7.32 -16.04 -29.94
N GLU A 121 -6.20 -15.60 -30.55
CA GLU A 121 -4.90 -16.21 -30.30
C GLU A 121 -4.56 -16.12 -28.80
N PRO A 122 -4.11 -17.22 -28.15
CA PRO A 122 -3.64 -17.16 -26.78
C PRO A 122 -2.47 -16.17 -26.65
N THR A 123 -2.38 -15.45 -25.54
CA THR A 123 -1.16 -14.70 -25.19
C THR A 123 0.01 -15.68 -25.11
N GLU A 124 0.90 -15.64 -26.09
CA GLU A 124 2.09 -16.51 -26.13
C GLU A 124 3.31 -15.75 -25.57
N TYR A 125 3.84 -16.22 -24.44
CA TYR A 125 5.11 -15.74 -23.90
C TYR A 125 6.26 -16.48 -24.60
N LYS A 126 7.25 -15.72 -25.08
CA LYS A 126 8.42 -16.30 -25.78
C LYS A 126 9.40 -16.93 -24.80
N THR A 127 9.54 -16.35 -23.60
CA THR A 127 10.42 -16.86 -22.56
C THR A 127 9.76 -16.81 -21.17
N PRO A 128 10.19 -17.65 -20.20
CA PRO A 128 9.76 -17.50 -18.81
C PRO A 128 10.02 -16.10 -18.25
N LYS A 129 11.12 -15.46 -18.66
CA LYS A 129 11.47 -14.09 -18.28
C LYS A 129 10.37 -13.11 -18.69
N ASP A 130 9.90 -13.16 -19.94
CA ASP A 130 8.86 -12.26 -20.45
C ASP A 130 7.55 -12.42 -19.66
N MET A 131 7.19 -13.67 -19.32
CA MET A 131 6.01 -13.94 -18.49
C MET A 131 6.14 -13.31 -17.11
N TYR A 132 7.27 -13.51 -16.43
CA TYR A 132 7.47 -12.95 -15.09
C TYR A 132 7.65 -11.43 -15.08
N GLN A 133 8.15 -10.86 -16.18
CA GLN A 133 8.22 -9.42 -16.38
C GLN A 133 6.83 -8.80 -16.43
N VAL A 134 5.91 -9.40 -17.20
CA VAL A 134 4.50 -8.96 -17.23
C VAL A 134 3.89 -9.04 -15.83
N SER A 135 4.04 -10.17 -15.14
CA SER A 135 3.52 -10.32 -13.77
C SER A 135 4.12 -9.32 -12.78
N TYR A 136 5.41 -9.00 -12.92
CA TYR A 136 6.11 -8.02 -12.07
C TYR A 136 5.50 -6.63 -12.23
N PHE A 137 5.34 -6.17 -13.48
CA PHE A 137 4.77 -4.85 -13.74
C PHE A 137 3.28 -4.77 -13.41
N GLU A 138 2.49 -5.81 -13.73
CA GLU A 138 1.08 -5.87 -13.34
C GLU A 138 0.90 -5.78 -11.82
N ALA A 139 1.73 -6.49 -11.04
CA ALA A 139 1.66 -6.44 -9.58
C ALA A 139 2.01 -5.03 -9.03
N LEU A 140 3.04 -4.39 -9.58
CA LEU A 140 3.39 -3.00 -9.22
C LEU A 140 2.25 -2.04 -9.57
N ASP A 141 1.68 -2.15 -10.77
CA ASP A 141 0.56 -1.33 -11.23
C ASP A 141 -0.65 -1.45 -10.30
N LEU A 142 -1.01 -2.68 -9.94
CA LEU A 142 -2.13 -2.95 -9.03
C LEU A 142 -1.92 -2.30 -7.66
N VAL A 143 -0.71 -2.38 -7.10
CA VAL A 143 -0.45 -1.80 -5.76
C VAL A 143 -0.33 -0.28 -5.82
N ILE A 144 0.31 0.28 -6.83
CA ILE A 144 0.38 1.73 -7.04
C ILE A 144 -1.04 2.30 -7.13
N GLU A 145 -1.90 1.70 -7.96
CA GLU A 145 -3.27 2.15 -8.13
C GLU A 145 -4.10 1.95 -6.85
N ALA A 146 -3.91 0.83 -6.14
CA ALA A 146 -4.60 0.59 -4.87
C ALA A 146 -4.24 1.64 -3.81
N ILE A 147 -2.96 2.04 -3.70
CA ILE A 147 -2.52 3.09 -2.78
C ILE A 147 -3.09 4.44 -3.22
N LYS A 148 -2.95 4.82 -4.50
CA LYS A 148 -3.49 6.08 -5.03
C LYS A 148 -5.00 6.20 -4.77
N LYS A 149 -5.77 5.19 -5.15
CA LYS A 149 -7.22 5.15 -4.96
C LYS A 149 -7.64 5.22 -3.48
N ARG A 150 -6.82 4.72 -2.57
CA ARG A 150 -7.11 4.79 -1.12
C ARG A 150 -6.95 6.20 -0.57
N PHE A 151 -5.94 6.94 -1.04
CA PHE A 151 -5.61 8.27 -0.55
C PHE A 151 -6.32 9.40 -1.31
N ASP A 152 -6.69 9.19 -2.58
CA ASP A 152 -7.46 10.14 -3.39
C ASP A 152 -8.98 10.07 -3.17
N GLN A 153 -9.41 9.65 -1.97
CA GLN A 153 -10.82 9.59 -1.64
C GLN A 153 -11.33 10.96 -1.18
N PRO A 154 -12.51 11.42 -1.64
CA PRO A 154 -13.07 12.70 -1.20
C PRO A 154 -13.19 12.82 0.34
N GLY A 155 -13.48 11.71 1.01
CA GLY A 155 -13.54 11.64 2.47
C GLY A 155 -12.19 11.85 3.17
N TYR A 156 -11.09 11.43 2.54
CA TYR A 156 -9.75 11.66 3.08
C TYR A 156 -9.31 13.12 2.85
N GLN A 157 -9.60 13.65 1.66
CA GLN A 157 -9.34 15.05 1.34
C GLN A 157 -10.08 16.01 2.28
N ILE A 158 -11.34 15.75 2.62
CA ILE A 158 -12.07 16.62 3.56
C ILE A 158 -11.51 16.52 4.98
N TYR A 159 -11.05 15.33 5.40
CA TYR A 159 -10.39 15.15 6.69
C TYR A 159 -9.07 15.95 6.77
N GLN A 160 -8.30 15.98 5.68
CA GLN A 160 -7.13 16.84 5.57
C GLN A 160 -7.50 18.32 5.64
N ASN A 161 -8.53 18.77 4.90
CA ASN A 161 -9.01 20.15 4.96
C ASN A 161 -9.44 20.57 6.37
N LEU A 162 -10.14 19.70 7.11
CA LEU A 162 -10.52 19.95 8.51
C LEU A 162 -9.31 20.16 9.41
N GLN A 163 -8.29 19.31 9.26
CA GLN A 163 -7.08 19.41 10.05
C GLN A 163 -6.31 20.69 9.72
N GLU A 164 -6.14 21.00 8.44
CA GLU A 164 -5.47 22.22 8.00
C GLU A 164 -6.23 23.48 8.42
N LEU A 165 -7.55 23.46 8.39
CA LEU A 165 -8.40 24.55 8.87
C LEU A 165 -8.12 24.88 10.35
N LEU A 166 -8.05 23.86 11.21
CA LEU A 166 -7.74 24.04 12.63
C LEU A 166 -6.30 24.56 12.81
N MET A 167 -5.34 23.94 12.14
CA MET A 167 -3.93 24.33 12.28
C MET A 167 -3.68 25.75 11.77
N LYS A 168 -4.16 26.11 10.58
CA LYS A 168 -4.02 27.45 10.02
C LYS A 168 -4.68 28.52 10.89
N CYS A 169 -5.80 28.20 11.52
CA CYS A 169 -6.46 29.10 12.47
C CYS A 169 -5.58 29.43 13.68
N VAL A 170 -4.93 28.43 14.29
CA VAL A 170 -4.07 28.64 15.46
C VAL A 170 -2.68 29.19 15.10
N THR A 171 -2.16 28.87 13.92
CA THR A 171 -0.87 29.37 13.41
C THR A 171 -0.94 30.71 12.67
N ARG A 172 -2.12 31.36 12.63
CA ARG A 172 -2.34 32.70 12.02
C ARG A 172 -2.18 32.72 10.50
N GLN A 173 -2.40 31.59 9.84
CA GLN A 173 -2.37 31.50 8.38
C GLN A 173 -3.77 31.72 7.80
N CYS A 174 -3.85 32.15 6.54
CA CYS A 174 -5.12 32.23 5.81
C CYS A 174 -5.69 30.82 5.62
N TYR A 175 -6.94 30.63 6.03
CA TYR A 175 -7.65 29.34 6.00
C TYR A 175 -8.95 29.37 5.18
N ASP A 176 -9.15 30.40 4.35
CA ASP A 176 -10.42 30.65 3.64
C ASP A 176 -10.78 29.51 2.68
N LEU A 177 -9.78 28.91 2.03
CA LEU A 177 -9.99 27.79 1.10
C LEU A 177 -10.51 26.56 1.85
N GLU A 178 -9.84 26.17 2.93
CA GLU A 178 -10.21 25.02 3.74
C GLU A 178 -11.58 25.24 4.39
N PHE A 179 -11.86 26.46 4.86
CA PHE A 179 -13.16 26.83 5.41
C PHE A 179 -14.29 26.67 4.39
N GLN A 180 -14.08 27.14 3.15
CA GLN A 180 -15.05 26.98 2.08
C GLN A 180 -15.27 25.51 1.72
N ASN A 181 -14.19 24.73 1.63
CA ASN A 181 -14.26 23.29 1.33
C ASN A 181 -15.05 22.53 2.41
N VAL A 182 -14.76 22.80 3.68
CA VAL A 182 -15.46 22.20 4.84
C VAL A 182 -16.94 22.59 4.86
N CYS A 183 -17.26 23.88 4.76
CA CYS A 183 -18.66 24.31 4.74
C CYS A 183 -19.44 23.78 3.54
N LYS A 184 -18.80 23.66 2.37
CA LYS A 184 -19.42 23.10 1.17
C LYS A 184 -19.69 21.61 1.29
N PHE A 185 -18.76 20.85 1.88
CA PHE A 185 -18.89 19.40 2.04
C PHE A 185 -19.98 19.03 3.04
N TYR A 186 -19.99 19.66 4.21
CA TYR A 186 -20.95 19.37 5.28
C TYR A 186 -22.28 20.11 5.13
N GLY A 187 -22.35 21.13 4.27
CA GLY A 187 -23.59 21.82 3.94
C GLY A 187 -24.35 22.32 5.17
N SER A 188 -25.55 21.77 5.41
CA SER A 188 -26.41 22.15 6.53
C SER A 188 -25.93 21.68 7.90
N ASP A 189 -25.02 20.70 7.96
CA ASP A 189 -24.55 20.14 9.22
C ASP A 189 -23.64 21.12 9.97
N ILE A 190 -23.04 22.06 9.25
CA ILE A 190 -22.18 23.11 9.79
C ILE A 190 -22.80 24.48 9.52
N LYS A 191 -23.03 25.25 10.59
CA LYS A 191 -23.43 26.67 10.47
C LYS A 191 -22.17 27.54 10.33
N PRO A 192 -21.91 28.17 9.17
CA PRO A 192 -20.65 28.89 8.95
C PRO A 192 -20.43 30.06 9.91
N THR A 193 -21.51 30.73 10.32
CA THR A 193 -21.45 31.84 11.29
C THR A 193 -20.99 31.37 12.66
N CYS A 194 -21.53 30.25 13.15
CA CYS A 194 -21.11 29.65 14.42
C CYS A 194 -19.65 29.18 14.36
N LEU A 195 -19.26 28.52 13.26
CA LEU A 195 -17.89 28.03 13.08
C LEU A 195 -16.87 29.18 13.09
N LYS A 196 -17.19 30.32 12.44
CA LYS A 196 -16.33 31.52 12.49
C LYS A 196 -16.12 32.03 13.91
N VAL A 197 -17.17 32.07 14.73
CA VAL A 197 -17.06 32.51 16.13
C VAL A 197 -16.21 31.51 16.92
N GLN A 198 -16.43 30.21 16.75
CA GLN A 198 -15.61 29.17 17.40
C GLN A 198 -14.13 29.28 17.02
N HIS A 199 -13.82 29.56 15.75
CA HIS A 199 -12.45 29.79 15.29
C HIS A 199 -11.82 31.04 15.89
N GLN A 200 -12.58 32.14 16.05
CA GLN A 200 -12.07 33.35 16.72
C GLN A 200 -11.71 33.07 18.19
N LEU A 201 -12.53 32.29 18.88
CA LEU A 201 -12.25 31.85 20.25
C LEU A 201 -11.00 30.96 20.29
N LEU A 202 -10.92 29.95 19.42
CA LEU A 202 -9.76 29.06 19.33
C LEU A 202 -8.48 29.86 19.02
N HIS A 203 -8.54 30.78 18.07
CA HIS A 203 -7.43 31.66 17.72
C HIS A 203 -6.96 32.48 18.93
N SER A 204 -7.90 33.05 19.70
CA SER A 204 -7.57 33.82 20.89
C SER A 204 -6.88 32.99 21.98
N ALA A 205 -7.30 31.73 22.16
CA ALA A 205 -6.73 30.83 23.16
C ALA A 205 -5.28 30.40 22.87
N PHE A 206 -4.88 30.38 21.60
CA PHE A 206 -3.52 30.04 21.17
C PHE A 206 -2.67 31.27 20.81
N ARG A 207 -3.19 32.48 21.02
CA ARG A 207 -2.52 33.74 20.63
C ARG A 207 -1.19 34.00 21.34
N GLU A 208 -1.04 33.53 22.57
CA GLU A 208 0.18 33.75 23.36
C GLU A 208 1.22 32.64 23.19
N LYS A 209 0.84 31.50 22.58
CA LYS A 209 1.76 30.39 22.34
C LYS A 209 2.66 30.67 21.12
N PRO A 210 3.97 30.35 21.20
CA PRO A 210 4.85 30.32 20.04
C PRO A 210 4.32 29.34 18.99
N ILE A 211 4.38 29.71 17.71
CA ILE A 211 3.82 28.88 16.62
C ILE A 211 4.49 27.51 16.58
N ASP A 212 5.79 27.44 16.83
CA ASP A 212 6.58 26.21 16.78
C ASP A 212 6.20 25.20 17.88
N ASP A 213 5.54 25.67 18.95
CA ASP A 213 5.06 24.83 20.06
C ASP A 213 3.62 24.34 19.86
N ILE A 214 2.96 24.71 18.76
CA ILE A 214 1.57 24.34 18.49
C ILE A 214 1.52 23.09 17.61
N ASP A 215 1.15 21.98 18.22
CA ASP A 215 0.80 20.76 17.50
C ASP A 215 -0.71 20.47 17.51
N ILE A 216 -1.16 19.59 16.62
CA ILE A 216 -2.59 19.23 16.51
C ILE A 216 -3.13 18.57 17.78
N GLN A 217 -2.30 17.85 18.54
CA GLN A 217 -2.72 17.19 19.77
C GLN A 217 -3.06 18.21 20.85
N SER A 218 -2.27 19.28 20.97
CA SER A 218 -2.50 20.40 21.86
C SER A 218 -3.81 21.11 21.55
N VAL A 219 -4.16 21.23 20.26
CA VAL A 219 -5.44 21.78 19.79
C VAL A 219 -6.59 20.86 20.17
N PHE A 220 -6.48 19.55 19.94
CA PHE A 220 -7.51 18.60 20.33
C PHE A 220 -7.74 18.51 21.84
N LEU A 221 -6.66 18.55 22.64
CA LEU A 221 -6.75 18.59 24.10
C LEU A 221 -7.47 19.86 24.57
N TYR A 222 -7.20 21.01 23.96
CA TYR A 222 -7.92 22.24 24.25
C TYR A 222 -9.41 22.09 23.93
N ILE A 223 -9.77 21.69 22.72
CA ILE A 223 -11.17 21.52 22.30
C ILE A 223 -11.91 20.55 23.24
N ARG A 224 -11.28 19.44 23.61
CA ARG A 224 -11.85 18.46 24.55
C ARG A 224 -12.06 19.02 25.95
N SER A 225 -11.28 20.00 26.39
CA SER A 225 -11.46 20.63 27.70
C SER A 225 -12.62 21.64 27.75
N GLN A 226 -13.14 22.05 26.59
CA GLN A 226 -14.25 23.01 26.48
C GLN A 226 -15.64 22.35 26.38
N GLY A 227 -15.72 21.01 26.24
CA GLY A 227 -16.96 20.24 26.14
C GLY A 227 -17.15 19.30 27.32
#